data_AF-A0A1J3HIX3-F1
#
_entry.id   AF-A0A1J3HIX3-F1
#
_cell.length_a   1.000
_cell.length_b   1.000
_cell.length_c   1.000
_cell.angle_alpha   90.00
_cell.angle_beta   90.00
_cell.angle_gamma   90.00
#
_symmetry.space_group_name_H-M   'P 1'
#
loop_
_entity.id
_entity.type
_entity.pdbx_description
1 polymer ?
#
loop_
_entity_poly.entity_id
_entity_poly.type
_entity_poly.pdbx_seq_one_letter_code
_entity_poly.pdbx_strand_id
1 'polypeptide(L)'
;TTDRHLGAAKIDRLQLDLLISESTYATTIRGSKYPREREFLQAVHKCVAGGGKALIPSFALGRAQELCMLLDDYWERMNIKVPIYFSSGLTIQANMYYKMLISWTSQNVKEKHAT
;
A
#
# COMPACT_ATOMS: atom_id res chain seq x y z
N THR A 1 -10.12 5.72 4.36
CA THR A 1 -9.02 6.47 3.72
C THR A 1 -8.45 5.61 2.61
N THR A 2 -8.19 6.19 1.45
CA THR A 2 -7.67 5.47 0.29
C THR A 2 -6.22 5.02 0.49
N ASP A 3 -5.85 3.95 -0.20
CA ASP A 3 -4.46 3.52 -0.31
C ASP A 3 -3.67 4.51 -1.18
N ARG A 4 -2.33 4.54 -1.07
CA ARG A 4 -1.49 5.44 -1.86
C ARG A 4 -1.60 5.15 -3.35
N HIS A 5 -1.73 3.87 -3.69
CA HIS A 5 -1.71 3.40 -5.08
C HIS A 5 -3.10 3.27 -5.72
N LEU A 6 -4.19 3.33 -4.94
CA LEU A 6 -5.57 3.18 -5.42
C LEU A 6 -6.43 4.39 -5.12
N GLY A 7 -7.39 4.68 -6.00
CA GLY A 7 -8.45 5.65 -5.75
C GLY A 7 -9.49 5.16 -4.73
N ALA A 8 -10.37 6.05 -4.31
CA ALA A 8 -11.56 5.67 -3.55
C ALA A 8 -12.54 4.92 -4.45
N ALA A 9 -13.36 4.06 -3.85
CA ALA A 9 -14.56 3.58 -4.51
C ALA A 9 -15.42 4.80 -4.92
N LYS A 10 -15.80 4.85 -6.20
CA LYS A 10 -16.65 5.89 -6.76
C LYS A 10 -17.95 5.25 -7.18
N ILE A 11 -19.06 5.80 -6.71
CA ILE A 11 -20.40 5.45 -7.16
C ILE A 11 -21.12 6.74 -7.54
N ASP A 12 -21.83 6.72 -8.65
CA ASP A 12 -22.68 7.83 -9.03
C ASP A 12 -23.94 7.87 -8.16
N ARG A 13 -24.72 8.95 -8.22
CA ARG A 13 -25.99 9.02 -7.50
C ARG A 13 -27.00 8.15 -8.22
N LEU A 14 -27.37 7.02 -7.60
CA LEU A 14 -28.28 6.02 -8.15
C LEU A 14 -29.47 5.82 -7.22
N GLN A 15 -30.63 5.46 -7.81
CA GLN A 15 -31.72 4.83 -7.07
C GLN A 15 -31.59 3.31 -7.24
N LEU A 16 -31.53 2.57 -6.14
CA LEU A 16 -31.25 1.14 -6.14
C LEU A 16 -32.42 0.40 -5.49
N ASP A 17 -32.95 -0.61 -6.18
CA ASP A 17 -33.94 -1.54 -5.63
C ASP A 17 -33.28 -2.67 -4.82
N LEU A 18 -32.02 -3.02 -5.15
CA LEU A 18 -31.24 -4.07 -4.51
C LEU A 18 -29.76 -3.66 -4.41
N LEU A 19 -29.16 -3.87 -3.23
CA LEU A 19 -27.73 -3.73 -2.99
C LEU A 19 -27.15 -5.04 -2.47
N ILE A 20 -26.20 -5.61 -3.22
CA ILE A 20 -25.37 -6.73 -2.79
C ILE A 20 -24.00 -6.15 -2.43
N SER A 21 -23.54 -6.36 -1.20
CA SER A 21 -22.26 -5.83 -0.71
C SER A 21 -21.54 -6.85 0.16
N GLU A 22 -20.21 -6.74 0.26
CA GLU A 22 -19.43 -7.53 1.20
C GLU A 22 -19.47 -6.93 2.61
N SER A 23 -19.37 -7.77 3.63
CA SER A 23 -19.37 -7.36 5.04
C SER A 23 -18.08 -7.77 5.77
N THR A 24 -16.95 -7.79 5.06
CA THR A 24 -15.65 -8.30 5.54
C THR A 24 -15.25 -7.81 6.93
N TYR A 25 -15.56 -6.53 7.25
CA TYR A 25 -15.23 -5.93 8.53
C TYR A 25 -16.44 -5.62 9.42
N ALA A 26 -17.67 -5.76 8.94
CA ALA A 26 -18.96 -5.52 9.62
C ALA A 26 -18.94 -4.51 10.80
N THR A 27 -18.58 -4.97 12.01
CA THR A 27 -18.59 -4.21 13.27
C THR A 27 -17.24 -3.59 13.66
N THR A 28 -16.18 -3.88 12.91
CA THR A 28 -14.81 -3.45 13.20
C THR A 28 -14.63 -1.97 12.85
N ILE A 29 -14.40 -1.15 13.88
CA ILE A 29 -14.08 0.27 13.70
C ILE A 29 -12.61 0.39 13.30
N ARG A 30 -12.36 0.79 12.05
CA ARG A 30 -11.01 1.06 11.57
C ARG A 30 -10.53 2.42 12.09
N GLY A 31 -9.49 2.38 12.93
CA GLY A 31 -8.78 3.59 13.34
C GLY A 31 -8.14 4.33 12.17
N SER A 32 -7.67 5.56 12.44
CA SER A 32 -7.00 6.39 11.45
C SER A 32 -5.83 5.67 10.78
N LYS A 33 -5.57 6.01 9.51
CA LYS A 33 -4.45 5.47 8.73
C LYS A 33 -3.11 5.89 9.34
N TYR A 34 -2.97 7.17 9.70
CA TYR A 34 -1.70 7.76 10.12
C TYR A 34 -1.07 7.10 11.36
N PRO A 35 -1.79 6.86 12.48
CA PRO A 35 -1.18 6.22 13.64
C PRO A 35 -0.69 4.81 13.35
N ARG A 36 -1.47 4.02 12.59
CA ARG A 36 -1.12 2.63 12.22
C ARG A 36 0.12 2.56 11.34
N GLU A 37 0.21 3.45 10.36
CA GLU A 37 1.40 3.51 9.49
C GLU A 37 2.64 3.95 10.26
N ARG A 38 2.49 4.93 11.15
CA ARG A 38 3.59 5.37 12.02
C ARG A 38 4.06 4.24 12.93
N GLU A 39 3.14 3.51 13.55
CA GLU A 39 3.45 2.37 14.41
C GLU A 39 4.17 1.27 13.63
N PHE A 40 3.66 0.92 12.44
CA PHE A 40 4.31 -0.03 11.54
C PHE A 40 5.74 0.40 11.19
N LEU A 41 5.92 1.63 10.70
CA LEU A 41 7.25 2.16 10.34
C LEU A 41 8.21 2.17 11.52
N GLN A 42 7.74 2.57 12.70
CA GLN A 42 8.54 2.57 13.92
C GLN A 42 8.97 1.15 14.32
N ALA A 43 8.08 0.17 14.21
CA ALA A 43 8.40 -1.23 14.50
C ALA A 43 9.48 -1.77 13.56
N VAL A 44 9.33 -1.54 12.25
CA VAL A 44 10.33 -1.98 11.25
C VAL A 44 11.67 -1.26 11.46
N HIS A 45 11.65 0.06 11.64
CA HIS A 45 12.87 0.86 11.84
C HIS A 45 13.61 0.41 13.10
N LYS A 46 12.92 0.25 14.24
CA LYS A 46 13.55 -0.26 15.48
C LYS A 46 14.20 -1.62 15.29
N CYS A 47 13.54 -2.53 14.55
CA CYS A 47 14.08 -3.85 14.27
C CYS A 47 15.41 -3.78 13.48
N VAL A 48 15.44 -3.03 12.38
CA VAL A 48 16.64 -2.95 11.52
C VAL A 48 17.75 -2.11 12.12
N ALA A 49 17.42 -1.07 12.91
CA ALA A 49 18.39 -0.28 13.65
C ALA A 49 19.11 -1.10 14.72
N GLY A 50 18.45 -2.12 15.29
CA GLY A 50 19.05 -3.09 16.19
C GLY A 50 19.86 -4.20 15.49
N GLY A 51 20.06 -4.13 14.17
CA GLY A 51 20.73 -5.18 13.39
C GLY A 51 19.87 -6.40 13.09
N GLY A 52 18.57 -6.36 13.43
CA GLY A 52 17.60 -7.41 13.13
C GLY A 52 17.11 -7.40 11.69
N LYS A 53 16.37 -8.45 11.31
CA LYS A 53 15.72 -8.58 10.00
C LYS A 53 14.20 -8.55 10.17
N ALA A 54 13.52 -7.68 9.41
CA ALA A 54 12.07 -7.62 9.37
C ALA A 54 11.52 -8.44 8.18
N LEU A 55 10.71 -9.45 8.47
CA LEU A 55 10.00 -10.24 7.45
C LEU A 55 8.51 -9.88 7.49
N ILE A 56 7.97 -9.39 6.37
CA ILE A 56 6.57 -8.93 6.27
C ILE A 56 5.81 -9.84 5.29
N PRO A 57 4.98 -10.78 5.79
CA PRO A 57 4.17 -11.61 4.92
C PRO A 57 3.04 -10.77 4.30
N SER A 58 2.96 -10.75 2.98
CA SER A 58 1.87 -10.11 2.26
C SER A 58 1.65 -10.81 0.92
N PHE A 59 0.43 -10.68 0.38
CA PHE A 59 0.16 -11.11 -0.98
C PHE A 59 0.98 -10.28 -1.97
N ALA A 60 1.46 -10.92 -3.04
CA ALA A 60 2.30 -10.29 -4.07
C ALA A 60 1.61 -9.14 -4.84
N LEU A 61 0.27 -9.02 -4.73
CA LEU A 61 -0.56 -8.01 -5.39
C LEU A 61 -1.38 -7.23 -4.36
N GLY A 62 -1.52 -5.92 -4.56
CA GLY A 62 -2.26 -4.99 -3.71
C GLY A 62 -1.46 -4.53 -2.50
N ARG A 63 -1.50 -5.31 -1.41
CA ARG A 63 -0.94 -4.86 -0.11
C ARG A 63 0.58 -4.73 -0.14
N ALA A 64 1.28 -5.59 -0.89
CA ALA A 64 2.73 -5.48 -1.07
C ALA A 64 3.10 -4.11 -1.63
N GLN A 65 2.45 -3.66 -2.71
CA GLN A 65 2.73 -2.37 -3.36
C GLN A 65 2.51 -1.18 -2.41
N GLU A 66 1.44 -1.18 -1.62
CA GLU A 66 1.19 -0.13 -0.62
C GLU A 66 2.31 -0.06 0.42
N LEU A 67 2.76 -1.23 0.92
CA LEU A 67 3.84 -1.31 1.91
C LEU A 67 5.19 -0.92 1.31
N CYS A 68 5.47 -1.28 0.05
CA CYS A 68 6.67 -0.83 -0.68
C CYS A 68 6.76 0.70 -0.66
N MET A 69 5.72 1.36 -1.17
CA MET A 69 5.71 2.82 -1.30
C MET A 69 5.81 3.51 0.06
N LEU A 70 5.17 2.96 1.09
CA LEU A 70 5.26 3.47 2.45
C LEU A 70 6.69 3.37 3.01
N LEU A 71 7.34 2.22 2.84
CA LEU A 71 8.71 2.01 3.32
C LEU A 71 9.70 2.84 2.53
N ASP A 72 9.58 2.91 1.21
CA ASP A 72 10.47 3.68 0.33
C ASP A 72 10.45 5.18 0.68
N ASP A 73 9.25 5.79 0.77
CA ASP A 73 9.08 7.18 1.20
C ASP A 73 9.72 7.44 2.59
N TYR A 74 9.59 6.50 3.52
CA TYR A 74 10.17 6.65 4.87
C TYR A 74 11.69 6.47 4.88
N TRP A 75 12.21 5.52 4.09
CA TRP A 75 13.64 5.25 3.96
C TRP A 75 14.38 6.45 3.39
N GLU A 76 13.82 7.08 2.36
CA GLU A 76 14.37 8.29 1.75
C GLU A 76 14.42 9.44 2.77
N ARG A 77 13.29 9.72 3.44
CA ARG A 77 13.18 10.81 4.44
C ARG A 77 14.13 10.65 5.63
N MET A 78 14.35 9.42 6.06
CA MET A 78 15.20 9.11 7.22
C MET A 78 16.64 8.78 6.82
N ASN A 79 16.97 8.81 5.52
CA ASN A 79 18.27 8.43 4.96
C ASN A 79 18.76 7.04 5.43
N ILE A 80 17.86 6.07 5.50
CA ILE A 80 18.16 4.70 5.94
C ILE A 80 18.80 3.93 4.78
N LYS A 81 19.94 3.27 5.03
CA LYS A 81 20.69 2.51 4.01
C LYS A 81 20.44 1.00 4.01
N VAL A 82 19.59 0.52 4.92
CA VAL A 82 19.26 -0.91 5.02
C VAL A 82 18.48 -1.34 3.77
N PRO A 83 18.91 -2.39 3.05
CA PRO A 83 18.25 -2.80 1.82
C PRO A 83 16.86 -3.40 2.08
N ILE A 84 15.92 -3.07 1.21
CA ILE A 84 14.57 -3.68 1.18
C ILE A 84 14.55 -4.71 0.05
N TYR A 85 14.22 -5.96 0.40
CA TYR A 85 14.13 -7.06 -0.57
C TYR A 85 12.68 -7.47 -0.80
N PHE A 86 12.40 -7.91 -2.02
CA PHE A 86 11.15 -8.56 -2.39
C PHE A 86 11.44 -9.99 -2.85
N SER A 87 10.57 -10.93 -2.46
CA SER A 87 10.61 -12.27 -3.00
C SER A 87 10.39 -12.20 -4.51
N SER A 88 11.32 -12.78 -5.28
CA SER A 88 11.22 -12.88 -6.74
C SER A 88 10.04 -13.76 -7.15
N GLY A 89 9.49 -13.52 -8.35
CA GLY A 89 8.34 -14.24 -8.91
C GLY A 89 7.17 -13.32 -9.29
N LEU A 90 5.98 -13.61 -8.76
CA LEU A 90 4.72 -12.93 -9.10
C LEU A 90 4.77 -11.42 -8.91
N THR A 91 5.54 -10.91 -7.94
CA THR A 91 5.64 -9.47 -7.69
C THR A 91 6.29 -8.70 -8.85
N ILE A 92 7.25 -9.31 -9.56
CA ILE A 92 7.89 -8.68 -10.73
C ILE A 92 6.87 -8.56 -11.88
N GLN A 93 6.11 -9.62 -12.12
CA GLN A 93 5.02 -9.62 -13.10
C GLN A 93 3.91 -8.63 -12.71
N ALA A 94 3.51 -8.63 -11.44
CA ALA A 94 2.57 -7.65 -10.90
C ALA A 94 3.04 -6.21 -11.15
N ASN A 95 4.31 -5.90 -10.89
CA ASN A 95 4.85 -4.56 -11.14
C ASN A 95 4.80 -4.17 -12.62
N MET A 96 5.00 -5.12 -13.54
CA MET A 96 4.82 -4.88 -14.98
C MET A 96 3.36 -4.49 -15.29
N TYR A 97 2.38 -5.23 -14.76
CA TYR A 97 0.96 -4.91 -14.96
C TYR A 97 0.57 -3.57 -14.32
N TYR A 98 1.09 -3.26 -13.13
CA TYR A 98 0.87 -1.98 -12.46
C TYR A 98 1.36 -0.79 -13.30
N LYS A 99 2.53 -0.92 -13.94
CA LYS A 99 3.05 0.12 -14.85
C LYS A 99 2.20 0.24 -16.11
N MET A 100 1.77 -0.87 -16.69
CA MET A 100 0.92 -0.88 -17.90
C MET A 100 -0.46 -0.29 -17.65
N LEU A 101 -1.04 -0.53 -16.47
CA LEU A 101 -2.39 -0.12 -16.09
C LEU A 101 -2.39 1.11 -15.18
N ILE A 102 -1.40 2.00 -15.31
CA ILE A 102 -1.24 3.18 -14.46
C ILE A 102 -2.48 4.09 -14.45
N SER A 103 -3.26 4.09 -15.53
CA SER A 103 -4.53 4.83 -15.64
C SER A 103 -5.57 4.42 -14.59
N TRP A 104 -5.43 3.26 -13.96
CA TRP A 104 -6.32 2.76 -12.89
C TRP A 104 -5.83 3.08 -11.48
N THR A 105 -4.61 3.64 -11.35
CA THR A 105 -4.03 3.99 -10.04
C THR A 105 -4.54 5.31 -9.50
N SER A 106 -4.12 5.67 -8.29
CA SER A 106 -4.42 6.98 -7.69
C SER A 106 -3.83 8.13 -8.53
N GLN A 107 -4.42 9.32 -8.40
CA GLN A 107 -3.98 10.51 -9.11
C GLN A 107 -2.51 10.85 -8.81
N ASN A 108 -2.10 10.72 -7.56
CA ASN A 108 -0.72 10.97 -7.14
C ASN A 108 0.29 10.06 -7.85
N VAL A 109 -0.06 8.79 -8.09
CA VAL A 109 0.82 7.86 -8.80
C VAL A 109 0.91 8.24 -10.28
N LYS A 110 -0.21 8.62 -10.91
CA LYS A 110 -0.24 9.08 -12.31
C LYS A 110 0.65 10.29 -12.54
N GLU A 111 0.57 11.29 -11.65
CA GLU A 111 1.35 12.53 -11.76
C GLU A 111 2.86 12.27 -11.61
N LYS A 112 3.25 11.47 -10.61
CA LYS A 112 4.65 11.06 -10.43
C LYS A 112 5.22 10.26 -11.61
N HIS A 113 4.37 9.56 -12.37
CA HIS A 113 4.80 8.73 -13.50
C HIS A 113 4.81 9.47 -14.86
N ALA A 114 4.13 10.60 -14.96
CA ALA A 114 4.10 11.43 -16.17
C ALA A 114 5.29 12.40 -16.27
N THR A 115 6.08 12.50 -15.21
CA THR A 115 7.33 13.27 -15.12
C THR A 115 8.51 12.34 -15.32
#